data_AF-A0A0A9H985-F1
#
_entry.id   AF-A0A0A9H985-F1
#
_cell.length_a   1.000
_cell.length_b   1.000
_cell.length_c   1.000
_cell.angle_alpha   90.00
_cell.angle_beta   90.00
_cell.angle_gamma   90.00
#
_symmetry.space_group_name_H-M   'P 1'
#
loop_
_entity.id
_entity.type
_entity.pdbx_description
1 polymer ?
#
loop_
_entity_poly.entity_id
_entity_poly.type
_entity_poly.pdbx_seq_one_letter_code
_entity_poly.pdbx_strand_id
1 'polypeptide(L)' 'MYAAGRGMQDLLESSQGLPLTITVRSRSRYRVVGSLIRLTYRHDSECFVHLRRSQRRSNAIVAAAGGTCSAAS' A
#
# COMPACT_ATOMS: atom_id res chain seq x y z
N MET A 1 1.94 0.03 28.58
CA MET A 1 1.30 -0.03 27.24
C MET A 1 1.47 1.31 26.47
N TYR A 2 2.70 1.77 26.22
CA TYR A 2 2.97 3.02 25.44
C TYR A 2 4.26 2.95 24.59
N ALA A 3 4.84 1.76 24.41
CA ALA A 3 6.16 1.60 23.77
C ALA A 3 6.08 1.31 22.26
N ALA A 4 4.99 0.71 21.77
CA ALA A 4 4.88 0.31 20.36
C ALA A 4 4.79 1.50 19.37
N GLY A 5 4.40 2.69 19.85
CA GLY A 5 4.25 3.89 19.00
C GLY A 5 5.56 4.63 18.70
N ARG A 6 6.51 4.67 19.65
CA ARG A 6 7.73 5.49 19.50
C ARG A 6 8.66 5.00 18.40
N GLY A 7 8.83 3.69 18.23
CA GLY A 7 9.67 3.15 17.16
C GLY A 7 9.18 3.51 15.75
N MET A 8 7.85 3.54 15.55
CA MET A 8 7.28 4.00 14.28
C MET A 8 7.49 5.50 14.06
N GLN A 9 7.41 6.30 15.14
CA GLN A 9 7.65 7.74 15.09
C GLN A 9 9.11 8.06 14.70
N ASP A 10 10.08 7.35 15.30
CA ASP A 10 11.50 7.53 15.01
C ASP A 10 11.86 7.11 13.57
N LEU A 11 11.22 6.06 13.04
CA LEU A 11 11.40 5.64 11.64
C LEU A 11 10.79 6.62 10.63
N LEU A 12 9.69 7.30 10.98
CA LEU A 12 9.08 8.35 10.15
C LEU A 12 9.91 9.65 10.11
N GLU A 13 10.71 9.88 11.16
CA GLU A 13 11.64 11.02 11.26
C GLU A 13 13.03 10.69 10.70
N SER A 14 13.39 9.41 10.61
CA SER A 14 14.61 8.92 9.95
C SER A 14 14.57 9.14 8.43
N SER A 15 15.74 9.40 7.85
CA SER A 15 15.92 9.58 6.40
C SER A 15 15.52 8.35 5.56
N GLN A 16 15.44 7.17 6.18
CA GLN A 16 14.99 5.91 5.55
C GLN A 16 13.45 5.79 5.45
N GLY A 17 12.68 6.52 6.27
CA GLY A 17 11.22 6.43 6.33
C GLY A 17 10.69 5.12 6.93
N LEU A 18 9.38 5.06 7.15
CA LEU A 18 8.69 3.85 7.65
C LEU A 18 8.18 3.03 6.45
N PRO A 19 8.73 1.83 6.18
CA PRO A 19 8.22 0.96 5.13
C PRO A 19 6.87 0.38 5.54
N LEU A 20 5.85 0.54 4.68
CA LEU A 20 4.56 -0.10 4.81
C LEU A 20 4.29 -1.01 3.62
N THR A 21 3.67 -2.13 3.91
CA THR A 21 3.18 -3.07 2.90
C THR A 21 1.66 -2.97 2.83
N ILE A 22 1.14 -2.68 1.66
CA ILE A 22 -0.29 -2.54 1.38
C ILE A 22 -0.71 -3.67 0.45
N THR A 23 -1.57 -4.56 0.93
CA THR A 23 -2.16 -5.60 0.09
C THR A 23 -3.44 -5.07 -0.55
N VAL A 24 -3.45 -4.97 -1.87
CA VAL A 24 -4.60 -4.56 -2.68
C VAL A 24 -5.21 -5.79 -3.33
N ARG A 25 -6.46 -6.11 -2.96
CA ARG A 25 -7.21 -7.22 -3.52
C ARG A 25 -8.33 -6.67 -4.40
N SER A 26 -8.27 -6.94 -5.69
CA SER A 26 -9.33 -6.56 -6.63
C SER A 26 -9.87 -7.78 -7.38
N ARG A 27 -11.15 -7.75 -7.74
CA ARG A 27 -11.81 -8.86 -8.42
C ARG A 27 -12.57 -8.36 -9.64
N SER A 28 -12.05 -8.68 -10.81
CA SER A 28 -12.63 -8.33 -12.09
C SER A 28 -13.55 -9.46 -12.56
N ARG A 29 -14.73 -9.11 -13.09
CA ARG A 29 -15.67 -10.08 -13.67
C ARG A 29 -16.02 -9.66 -15.08
N TYR A 30 -15.56 -10.43 -16.06
CA TYR A 30 -15.84 -10.20 -17.47
C TYR A 30 -16.95 -11.17 -17.93
N ARG A 31 -17.96 -10.62 -18.60
CA ARG A 31 -18.97 -11.40 -19.32
C ARG A 31 -18.76 -11.19 -20.80
N VAL A 32 -18.35 -12.26 -21.49
CA VAL A 32 -18.18 -12.24 -22.95
C VAL A 32 -19.49 -12.75 -23.58
N VAL A 33 -19.79 -12.26 -24.79
CA VAL A 33 -21.04 -12.36 -25.57
C VAL A 33 -21.98 -13.52 -25.18
N GLY A 34 -23.24 -13.19 -24.91
CA GLY A 34 -24.30 -14.17 -24.66
C GLY A 34 -24.23 -14.86 -23.29
N SER A 35 -23.49 -14.31 -22.32
CA SER A 35 -23.32 -14.88 -20.97
C SER A 35 -22.70 -16.30 -20.92
N LEU A 36 -22.21 -16.79 -22.05
CA LEU A 36 -21.67 -18.15 -22.22
C LEU A 36 -20.35 -18.34 -21.46
N ILE A 37 -19.57 -17.26 -21.32
CA ILE A 37 -18.25 -17.29 -20.69
C ILE A 37 -18.18 -16.22 -19.60
N ARG A 38 -18.03 -16.66 -18.36
CA ARG A 38 -17.88 -15.81 -17.17
C ARG A 38 -16.46 -15.95 -16.62
N LEU A 39 -15.60 -15.01 -16.96
CA LEU A 39 -14.24 -14.96 -16.43
C LEU A 39 -14.26 -14.16 -15.13
N THR A 40 -13.82 -14.79 -14.04
CA THR A 40 -13.59 -14.11 -12.78
C THR A 40 -12.10 -14.07 -12.55
N TYR A 41 -11.52 -12.88 -12.56
CA TYR A 41 -10.10 -12.68 -12.31
C TYR A 41 -9.93 -12.04 -10.93
N ARG A 42 -9.01 -12.58 -10.12
CA ARG A 42 -8.59 -11.98 -8.85
C ARG A 42 -7.21 -11.39 -9.08
N HIS A 43 -7.08 -10.08 -8.94
CA HIS A 43 -5.78 -9.44 -8.90
C HIS A 43 -5.49 -9.18 -7.42
N ASP A 44 -4.67 -10.06 -6.82
CA ASP A 44 -4.06 -9.80 -5.53
C ASP A 44 -2.69 -9.16 -5.83
N SER A 45 -2.48 -7.95 -5.32
CA SER A 45 -1.25 -7.18 -5.52
C SER A 45 -0.74 -6.66 -4.19
N GLU A 46 0.57 -6.71 -4.01
CA GLU A 46 1.25 -6.22 -2.83
C GLU A 46 2.07 -5.00 -3.22
N CYS A 47 1.84 -3.90 -2.51
CA CYS A 47 2.51 -2.63 -2.75
C CYS A 47 3.39 -2.26 -1.56
N PHE A 48 4.65 -1.94 -1.83
CA PHE A 48 5.56 -1.38 -0.84
C PHE A 48 5.59 0.15 -0.99
N VAL A 49 5.30 0.85 0.11
CA VAL A 49 5.29 2.31 0.16
C VAL A 49 6.15 2.76 1.33
N HIS A 50 7.09 3.66 1.08
CA HIS A 50 7.85 4.30 2.13
C HIS A 50 7.11 5.55 2.59
N LEU A 51 6.83 5.65 3.88
CA LEU A 51 6.21 6.84 4.47
C LEU A 51 7.26 7.77 5.07
N ARG A 52 7.04 9.08 4.91
CA ARG A 52 7.84 10.13 5.54
C ARG A 52 6.95 11.21 6.15
N ARG A 53 7.48 11.95 7.11
CA ARG A 53 6.78 13.11 7.66
C ARG A 53 6.70 14.24 6.63
N SER A 54 5.52 14.83 6.47
CA SER A 54 5.33 15.99 5.60
C SER A 54 5.93 17.23 6.25
N GLN A 55 6.84 17.92 5.56
CA GLN A 55 7.39 19.19 6.02
C GLN A 55 6.35 20.32 6.05
N ARG A 56 5.23 20.18 5.32
CA ARG A 56 4.23 21.24 5.14
C ARG A 56 3.08 21.20 6.15
N ARG A 57 2.88 20.07 6.84
CA ARG A 57 1.91 19.90 7.93
C ARG A 57 2.52 19.02 9.00
N SER A 58 2.59 19.53 10.22
CA SER A 58 3.21 18.89 11.39
C SER A 58 2.68 17.49 11.71
N ASN A 59 1.46 17.14 11.31
CA ASN A 59 0.83 15.84 11.57
C ASN A 59 0.44 15.04 10.31
N ALA A 60 0.91 15.44 9.13
CA ALA A 60 0.62 14.70 7.90
C ALA A 60 1.75 13.70 7.60
N ILE A 61 1.40 12.43 7.46
CA ILE A 61 2.29 11.41 6.91
C ILE A 61 2.01 11.32 5.41
N VAL A 62 3.05 11.39 4.60
CA VAL A 62 2.96 11.34 3.14
C VAL A 62 3.81 10.20 2.61
N ALA A 63 3.40 9.63 1.48
CA ALA A 63 4.27 8.72 0.74
C ALA A 63 5.54 9.49 0.32
N ALA A 64 6.70 8.95 0.69
CA ALA A 64 7.96 9.30 0.06
C ALA A 64 7.82 8.87 -1.42
N ALA A 65 8.13 9.78 -2.34
CA ALA A 65 7.79 9.61 -3.74
C ALA A 65 8.27 8.26 -4.30
N GLY A 66 7.32 7.41 -4.71
CA GLY A 66 7.58 6.07 -5.25
C GLY A 66 7.00 4.96 -4.37
N GLY A 67 6.12 4.15 -4.97
CA GLY A 67 5.69 2.86 -4.44
C GLY A 67 5.87 1.80 -5.52
N THR A 68 6.32 0.61 -5.14
CA THR A 68 6.41 -0.54 -6.05
C THR A 68 5.22 -1.45 -5.77
N CYS A 69 4.54 -1.89 -6.82
CA CYS A 69 3.43 -2.84 -6.71
C CYS A 69 3.73 -4.07 -7.57
N SER A 70 3.59 -5.25 -6.99
CA SER A 70 3.77 -6.54 -7.65
C SER A 70 2.55 -7.44 -7.42
N ALA A 71 2.32 -8.42 -8.28
CA ALA A 71 1.33 -9.46 -8.01
C ALA A 71 1.73 -10.21 -6.73
N ALA A 72 0.78 -10.42 -5.82
CA ALA A 72 1.00 -11.24 -4.65
C ALA A 72 1.10 -12.70 -5.12
N SER A 73 2.26 -13.32 -4.87
CA SER A 73 2.57 -14.71 -5.23
C SER A 73 1.92 -15.71 -4.29
#